data_AF-A0A925NGJ6-F1
#
_entry.id   AF-A0A925NGJ6-F1
#
_cell.length_a   1.000
_cell.length_b   1.000
_cell.length_c   1.000
_cell.angle_alpha   90.00
_cell.angle_beta   90.00
_cell.angle_gamma   90.00
#
_symmetry.space_group_name_H-M   'P 1'
#
loop_
_entity.id
_entity.type
_entity.pdbx_description
1 polymer ?
#
loop_
_entity_poly.entity_id
_entity_poly.type
_entity_poly.pdbx_seq_one_letter_code
_entity_poly.pdbx_strand_id
1 'polypeptide(L)'
;MDARRQTSAFTRAAVLALAAGVAVLALAVGWRLGWLHAEASRPLQAAPTPQALLSPAPQLVRPLPPTDTRLMVMAPRRPAPRATGLVEVCGFGVVQVPPDDPDPVQRIPRALRQSALDTMDALMLASDDPQVRAAALWMGARLRGRDVRGRIEQVARLAASSQDPFVYAMAMEACKGRSASDSGSCRLLSTAQWVRLDPDNAVPWRALAAEARDRDEPLAELSALQFADRAARSDVHAGRLPLLVEKAMGPQGASLQRTLALSAGWSAEAVWAASHGQPAVDIVGELAQQGADLSCDNVDRMQRRWIRVTRR
;
A
#
# COMPACT_ATOMS: atom_id res chain seq x y z
N MET A 1 -21.60 -28.96 -69.46
CA MET A 1 -22.52 -28.17 -68.61
C MET A 1 -22.43 -28.83 -67.24
N ASP A 2 -21.78 -28.33 -66.18
CA ASP A 2 -22.13 -27.10 -65.45
C ASP A 2 -21.04 -26.64 -64.43
N ALA A 3 -19.76 -27.02 -64.60
CA ALA A 3 -18.73 -26.71 -63.60
C ALA A 3 -18.28 -25.23 -63.56
N ARG A 4 -18.48 -24.46 -64.64
CA ARG A 4 -18.06 -23.03 -64.70
C ARG A 4 -19.05 -22.06 -64.05
N ARG A 5 -20.29 -22.47 -63.74
CA ARG A 5 -21.27 -21.60 -63.08
C ARG A 5 -21.13 -21.57 -61.55
N GLN A 6 -20.57 -22.61 -60.94
CA GLN A 6 -20.38 -22.67 -59.48
C GLN A 6 -19.23 -21.80 -58.96
N THR A 7 -18.15 -21.62 -59.73
CA THR A 7 -17.00 -20.80 -59.30
C THR A 7 -17.29 -19.30 -59.26
N SER A 8 -18.25 -18.81 -60.05
CA SER A 8 -18.66 -17.40 -60.03
C SER A 8 -19.55 -17.02 -58.84
N ALA A 9 -20.24 -17.98 -58.23
CA ALA A 9 -21.12 -17.72 -57.10
C ALA A 9 -20.32 -17.54 -55.79
N PHE A 10 -19.31 -18.40 -55.57
CA PHE A 10 -18.46 -18.33 -54.38
C PHE A 10 -17.60 -17.06 -54.32
N THR A 11 -17.06 -16.63 -55.45
CA THR A 11 -16.23 -15.41 -55.52
C THR A 11 -17.06 -14.15 -55.22
N ARG A 12 -18.31 -14.07 -55.67
CA ARG A 12 -19.20 -12.94 -55.36
C ARG A 12 -19.59 -12.90 -53.88
N ALA A 13 -19.86 -14.04 -53.25
CA ALA A 13 -20.19 -14.11 -51.84
C ALA A 13 -19.01 -13.68 -50.94
N ALA A 14 -17.79 -14.12 -51.27
CA ALA A 14 -16.59 -13.75 -50.52
C ALA A 14 -16.28 -12.24 -50.59
N VAL A 15 -16.43 -11.64 -51.77
CA VAL A 15 -16.21 -10.18 -51.96
C VAL A 15 -17.26 -9.36 -51.20
N LEU A 16 -18.53 -9.78 -51.18
CA LEU A 16 -19.58 -9.10 -50.42
C LEU A 16 -19.35 -9.19 -48.90
N ALA A 17 -18.88 -10.34 -48.39
CA ALA A 17 -18.57 -10.51 -46.97
C ALA A 17 -17.39 -9.62 -46.52
N LEU A 18 -16.35 -9.51 -47.35
CA LEU A 18 -15.20 -8.63 -47.10
C LEU A 18 -15.62 -7.15 -47.09
N ALA A 19 -16.44 -6.72 -48.06
CA ALA A 19 -16.94 -5.34 -48.11
C ALA A 19 -17.78 -4.99 -46.88
N ALA A 20 -18.65 -5.90 -46.44
CA ALA A 20 -19.45 -5.72 -45.22
C ALA A 20 -18.57 -5.62 -43.96
N GLY A 21 -17.53 -6.47 -43.85
CA GLY A 21 -16.59 -6.43 -42.74
C GLY A 21 -15.83 -5.11 -42.64
N VAL A 22 -15.36 -4.57 -43.77
CA VAL A 22 -14.68 -3.26 -43.83
C VAL A 22 -15.61 -2.12 -43.44
N ALA A 23 -16.88 -2.14 -43.89
CA ALA A 23 -17.86 -1.12 -43.54
C ALA A 23 -18.17 -1.10 -42.03
N VAL A 24 -18.34 -2.27 -41.40
CA VAL A 24 -18.56 -2.37 -39.95
C VAL A 24 -17.34 -1.86 -39.16
N LEU A 25 -16.13 -2.20 -39.61
CA LEU A 25 -14.90 -1.73 -38.97
C LEU A 25 -14.77 -0.19 -39.06
N ALA A 26 -15.06 0.39 -40.23
CA ALA A 26 -15.03 1.83 -40.44
C ALA A 26 -16.06 2.56 -39.57
N LEU A 27 -17.27 2.01 -39.42
CA LEU A 27 -18.30 2.55 -38.53
C LEU A 27 -17.88 2.47 -37.06
N ALA A 28 -17.28 1.36 -36.62
CA ALA A 28 -16.80 1.21 -35.25
C ALA A 28 -15.66 2.20 -34.92
N VAL A 29 -14.73 2.41 -35.86
CA VAL A 29 -13.63 3.38 -35.70
C VAL A 29 -14.16 4.81 -35.70
N GLY A 30 -15.07 5.15 -36.62
CA GLY A 30 -15.70 6.47 -36.67
C GLY A 30 -16.49 6.81 -35.40
N TRP A 31 -17.24 5.84 -34.86
CA TRP A 31 -17.97 6.04 -33.62
C TRP A 31 -17.03 6.28 -32.42
N ARG A 32 -15.93 5.54 -32.34
CA ARG A 32 -14.91 5.72 -31.28
C ARG A 32 -14.25 7.10 -31.35
N LEU A 33 -13.91 7.57 -32.56
CA LEU A 33 -13.29 8.90 -32.75
C LEU A 33 -14.26 10.05 -32.44
N GLY A 34 -15.54 9.90 -32.79
CA GLY A 34 -16.58 10.89 -32.47
C GLY A 34 -16.83 11.02 -30.96
N TRP A 35 -16.79 9.91 -30.22
CA TRP A 35 -16.97 9.92 -28.76
C TRP A 35 -15.83 10.65 -28.06
N LEU A 36 -14.59 10.49 -28.53
CA LEU A 36 -13.42 11.20 -27.99
C LEU A 36 -13.47 12.72 -28.24
N HIS A 37 -14.04 13.17 -29.36
CA HIS A 37 -14.23 14.61 -29.63
C HIS A 37 -15.36 15.23 -28.80
N ALA A 38 -16.41 14.47 -28.50
CA ALA A 38 -17.52 14.94 -27.66
C ALA A 38 -17.09 15.21 -26.21
N GLU A 39 -16.18 14.40 -25.65
CA GLU A 39 -15.64 14.60 -24.30
C GLU A 39 -14.75 15.85 -24.21
N ALA A 40 -13.94 16.12 -25.25
CA ALA A 40 -13.06 17.29 -25.32
C ALA A 40 -13.81 18.62 -25.46
N SER A 41 -15.07 18.58 -25.92
CA SER A 41 -15.88 19.76 -26.19
C SER A 41 -16.81 20.13 -25.04
N ARG A 42 -16.79 19.42 -23.91
CA ARG A 42 -17.58 19.79 -22.74
C ARG A 42 -17.09 21.16 -22.25
N PRO A 43 -17.92 22.23 -22.36
CA PRO A 43 -17.54 23.52 -21.83
C PRO A 43 -17.30 23.34 -20.34
N LEU A 44 -16.12 23.80 -19.88
CA LEU A 44 -15.81 23.91 -18.46
C LEU A 44 -16.93 24.74 -17.82
N GLN A 45 -17.89 24.06 -17.19
CA GLN A 45 -18.81 24.70 -16.28
C GLN A 45 -17.94 25.34 -15.21
N ALA A 46 -17.90 26.67 -15.22
CA ALA A 46 -17.23 27.45 -14.19
C ALA A 46 -17.70 26.89 -12.85
N ALA A 47 -16.75 26.36 -12.08
CA ALA A 47 -17.02 25.89 -10.74
C ALA A 47 -17.72 27.03 -9.98
N PRO A 48 -18.80 26.75 -9.23
CA PRO A 48 -19.44 27.77 -8.41
C PRO A 48 -18.38 28.39 -7.53
N THR A 49 -18.20 29.70 -7.67
CA THR A 49 -17.28 30.50 -6.87
C THR A 49 -17.55 30.17 -5.40
N PRO A 50 -16.59 29.65 -4.63
CA PRO A 50 -16.81 29.41 -3.22
C PRO A 50 -17.13 30.77 -2.59
N GLN A 51 -18.39 30.93 -2.15
CA GLN A 51 -18.75 32.02 -1.28
C GLN A 51 -17.83 31.92 -0.07
N ALA A 52 -16.93 32.89 0.05
CA ALA A 52 -16.03 33.04 1.17
C ALA A 52 -16.89 33.17 2.43
N LEU A 53 -17.13 32.04 3.10
CA LEU A 53 -17.56 32.02 4.48
C LEU A 53 -16.43 32.70 5.27
N LEU A 54 -16.66 33.98 5.58
CA LEU A 54 -15.88 34.78 6.50
C LEU A 54 -15.64 33.94 7.76
N SER A 55 -14.46 33.34 7.84
CA SER A 55 -14.02 32.67 9.05
C SER A 55 -13.88 33.74 10.13
N PRO A 56 -14.48 33.57 11.32
CA PRO A 56 -14.29 34.50 12.41
C PRO A 56 -12.80 34.58 12.73
N ALA A 57 -12.32 35.80 12.93
CA ALA A 57 -10.93 36.08 13.24
C ALA A 57 -10.41 35.18 14.38
N PRO A 58 -9.16 34.67 14.29
CA PRO A 58 -8.59 33.86 15.35
C PRO A 58 -8.58 34.68 16.65
N GLN A 59 -9.34 34.22 17.63
CA GLN A 59 -9.27 34.73 19.00
C GLN A 59 -7.83 34.56 19.47
N LEU A 60 -7.21 35.68 19.86
CA LEU A 60 -5.86 35.73 20.38
C LEU A 60 -5.83 34.93 21.69
N VAL A 61 -5.44 33.64 21.61
CA VAL A 61 -5.30 32.79 22.79
C VAL A 61 -4.18 33.38 23.63
N ARG A 62 -4.55 33.96 24.77
CA ARG A 62 -3.63 34.50 25.77
C ARG A 62 -2.69 33.36 26.21
N PRO A 63 -1.36 33.53 26.15
CA PRO A 63 -0.43 32.49 26.57
C PRO A 63 -0.66 32.18 28.06
N LEU A 64 -0.89 30.91 28.36
CA LEU A 64 -0.93 30.41 29.73
C LEU A 64 0.43 30.70 30.40
N PRO A 65 0.47 31.20 31.64
CA PRO A 65 1.72 31.34 32.37
C PRO A 65 2.41 29.97 32.47
N PRO A 66 3.75 29.92 32.35
CA PRO A 66 4.50 28.68 32.47
C PRO A 66 4.24 28.09 33.86
N THR A 67 3.50 26.99 33.90
CA THR A 67 3.38 26.20 35.12
C THR A 67 4.71 25.48 35.29
N ASP A 68 5.49 25.95 36.25
CA ASP A 68 6.82 25.47 36.60
C ASP A 68 6.70 24.07 37.23
N THR A 69 6.31 23.11 36.40
CA THR A 69 6.22 21.70 36.78
C THR A 69 7.62 21.16 36.70
N ARG A 70 8.39 21.37 37.77
CA ARG A 70 9.58 20.56 38.06
C ARG A 70 9.13 19.11 38.18
N LEU A 71 9.06 18.41 37.06
CA LEU A 71 9.11 16.96 37.01
C LEU A 71 10.46 16.59 37.64
N MET A 72 10.41 16.12 38.89
CA MET A 72 11.53 15.41 39.49
C MET A 72 11.76 14.17 38.63
N VAL A 73 12.67 14.30 37.67
CA VAL A 73 13.26 13.17 36.96
C VAL A 73 14.06 12.42 38.02
N MET A 74 13.43 11.40 38.63
CA MET A 74 14.16 10.45 39.44
C MET A 74 15.23 9.83 38.55
N ALA A 75 16.50 10.05 38.89
CA ALA A 75 17.62 9.42 38.21
C ALA A 75 17.35 7.90 38.18
N PRO A 76 17.43 7.25 37.01
CA PRO A 76 17.18 5.82 36.92
C PRO A 76 18.20 5.11 37.80
N ARG A 77 17.70 4.47 38.86
CA ARG A 77 18.48 3.61 39.74
C ARG A 77 19.00 2.48 38.87
N ARG A 78 20.31 2.44 38.58
CA ARG A 78 20.94 1.35 37.81
C ARG A 78 20.52 0.03 38.45
N PRO A 79 19.73 -0.82 37.77
CA PRO A 79 19.38 -2.12 38.32
C PRO A 79 20.67 -2.94 38.44
N ALA A 80 20.80 -3.66 39.56
CA ALA A 80 21.86 -4.63 39.74
C ALA A 80 21.89 -5.60 38.54
N PRO A 81 23.07 -6.11 38.13
CA PRO A 81 23.19 -7.03 37.01
C PRO A 81 22.29 -8.24 37.27
N ARG A 82 21.17 -8.31 36.55
CA ARG A 82 20.24 -9.44 36.62
C ARG A 82 20.90 -10.66 36.00
N ALA A 83 20.60 -11.83 36.55
CA ALA A 83 21.05 -13.12 36.03
C ALA A 83 20.86 -13.19 34.51
N THR A 84 21.89 -13.69 33.82
CA THR A 84 21.97 -13.76 32.36
C THR A 84 20.72 -14.43 31.78
N GLY A 85 20.05 -13.73 30.86
CA GLY A 85 18.90 -14.25 30.12
C GLY A 85 17.51 -13.85 30.62
N LEU A 86 17.37 -13.16 31.77
CA LEU A 86 16.10 -12.60 32.23
C LEU A 86 16.01 -11.12 31.90
N VAL A 87 14.94 -10.71 31.22
CA VAL A 87 14.75 -9.32 30.83
C VAL A 87 13.35 -8.83 31.13
N GLU A 88 13.25 -7.62 31.67
CA GLU A 88 11.97 -6.96 31.91
C GLU A 88 11.52 -6.25 30.64
N VAL A 89 10.34 -6.64 30.16
CA VAL A 89 9.66 -6.01 29.03
C VAL A 89 8.59 -5.09 29.61
N CYS A 90 8.59 -3.82 29.20
CA CYS A 90 7.67 -2.82 29.73
C CYS A 90 6.21 -3.28 29.50
N GLY A 91 5.43 -3.39 30.57
CA GLY A 91 4.05 -3.91 30.54
C GLY A 91 3.90 -5.44 30.64
N PHE A 92 5.01 -6.20 30.69
CA PHE A 92 5.01 -7.68 30.70
C PHE A 92 5.72 -8.33 31.89
N GLY A 93 6.55 -7.57 32.61
CA GLY A 93 7.38 -8.14 33.66
C GLY A 93 8.59 -8.88 33.09
N VAL A 94 9.17 -9.77 33.88
CA VAL A 94 10.45 -10.43 33.56
C VAL A 94 10.22 -11.69 32.73
N VAL A 95 10.86 -11.78 31.55
CA VAL A 95 10.78 -12.91 30.63
C VAL A 95 12.18 -13.47 30.32
N GLN A 96 12.26 -14.76 30.02
CA GLN A 96 13.52 -15.42 29.65
C GLN A 96 13.71 -15.37 28.12
N VAL A 97 14.84 -14.82 27.67
CA VAL A 97 15.18 -14.65 26.24
C VAL A 97 16.19 -15.73 25.85
N PRO A 98 15.92 -16.55 24.82
CA PRO A 98 16.90 -17.49 24.29
C PRO A 98 18.13 -16.76 23.73
N PRO A 99 19.35 -17.27 23.93
CA PRO A 99 20.58 -16.62 23.45
C PRO A 99 20.66 -16.51 21.92
N ASP A 100 19.94 -17.36 21.18
CA ASP A 100 19.96 -17.42 19.71
C ASP A 100 18.73 -16.76 19.06
N ASP A 101 18.05 -15.83 19.73
CA ASP A 101 16.89 -15.14 19.13
C ASP A 101 17.36 -14.13 18.06
N PRO A 102 16.91 -14.25 16.79
CA PRO A 102 17.27 -13.32 15.72
C PRO A 102 16.72 -11.88 15.91
N ASP A 103 15.80 -11.66 16.86
CA ASP A 103 15.25 -10.34 17.22
C ASP A 103 15.51 -10.01 18.70
N PRO A 104 16.77 -9.75 19.10
CA PRO A 104 17.11 -9.45 20.48
C PRO A 104 16.49 -8.14 20.99
N VAL A 105 16.01 -7.29 20.07
CA VAL A 105 15.38 -6.01 20.37
C VAL A 105 14.00 -6.19 21.00
N GLN A 106 13.24 -7.20 20.57
CA GLN A 106 11.89 -7.41 21.10
C GLN A 106 11.87 -8.19 22.40
N ARG A 107 12.88 -9.05 22.67
CA ARG A 107 13.00 -9.83 23.91
C ARG A 107 11.75 -10.66 24.26
N ILE A 108 10.95 -11.03 23.25
CA ILE A 108 9.72 -11.82 23.41
C ILE A 108 9.96 -13.23 22.83
N PRO A 109 9.70 -14.31 23.59
CA PRO A 109 9.86 -15.67 23.10
C PRO A 109 9.22 -15.90 21.74
N ARG A 110 9.96 -16.50 20.80
CA ARG A 110 9.50 -16.77 19.43
C ARG A 110 8.14 -17.49 19.38
N ALA A 111 7.90 -18.44 20.29
CA ALA A 111 6.63 -19.16 20.35
C ALA A 111 5.43 -18.23 20.65
N LEU A 112 5.60 -17.24 21.53
CA LEU A 112 4.56 -16.25 21.85
C LEU A 112 4.34 -15.30 20.68
N ARG A 113 5.42 -14.83 20.03
CA ARG A 113 5.34 -14.03 18.80
C ARG A 113 4.57 -14.77 17.72
N GLN A 114 4.93 -16.04 17.49
CA GLN A 114 4.27 -16.86 16.50
C GLN A 114 2.79 -17.04 16.84
N SER A 115 2.47 -17.46 18.07
CA SER A 115 1.07 -17.62 18.51
C SER A 115 0.23 -16.35 18.33
N ALA A 116 0.77 -15.17 18.65
CA ALA A 116 0.07 -13.90 18.42
C ALA A 116 -0.18 -13.63 16.92
N LEU A 117 0.80 -13.89 16.07
CA LEU A 117 0.66 -13.77 14.61
C LEU A 117 -0.33 -14.80 14.03
N ASP A 118 -0.37 -16.03 14.56
CA ASP A 118 -1.34 -17.05 14.19
C ASP A 118 -2.76 -16.60 14.50
N THR A 119 -3.00 -16.10 15.72
CA THR A 119 -4.31 -15.58 16.14
C THR A 119 -4.74 -14.37 15.29
N MET A 120 -3.86 -13.39 15.12
CA MET A 120 -4.11 -12.20 14.29
C MET A 120 -4.50 -12.60 12.87
N ASP A 121 -3.69 -13.44 12.22
CA ASP A 121 -3.90 -13.88 10.84
C ASP A 121 -5.22 -14.64 10.68
N ALA A 122 -5.56 -15.54 11.61
CA ALA A 122 -6.84 -16.24 11.59
C ALA A 122 -8.04 -15.29 11.70
N LEU A 123 -8.00 -14.32 12.62
CA LEU A 123 -9.06 -13.32 12.79
C LEU A 123 -9.19 -12.43 11.55
N MET A 124 -8.08 -11.98 10.97
CA MET A 124 -8.12 -11.13 9.78
C MET A 124 -8.60 -11.87 8.53
N LEU A 125 -8.18 -13.13 8.33
CA LEU A 125 -8.65 -13.96 7.22
C LEU A 125 -10.14 -14.29 7.31
N ALA A 126 -10.67 -14.42 8.53
CA ALA A 126 -12.09 -14.66 8.79
C ALA A 126 -12.98 -13.41 8.65
N SER A 127 -12.39 -12.22 8.44
CA SER A 127 -13.14 -10.97 8.33
C SER A 127 -13.98 -10.89 7.05
N ASP A 128 -15.19 -10.34 7.13
CA ASP A 128 -16.01 -10.02 5.95
C ASP A 128 -15.50 -8.79 5.18
N ASP A 129 -14.64 -7.97 5.80
CA ASP A 129 -14.05 -6.80 5.17
C ASP A 129 -12.92 -7.20 4.18
N PRO A 130 -13.06 -6.88 2.88
CA PRO A 130 -12.04 -7.21 1.88
C PRO A 130 -10.68 -6.52 2.16
N GLN A 131 -10.65 -5.34 2.78
CA GLN A 131 -9.40 -4.67 3.14
C GLN A 131 -8.65 -5.47 4.22
N VAL A 132 -9.37 -5.95 5.24
CA VAL A 132 -8.79 -6.74 6.33
C VAL A 132 -8.27 -8.08 5.81
N ARG A 133 -9.04 -8.79 4.97
CA ARG A 133 -8.58 -10.05 4.36
C ARG A 133 -7.35 -9.85 3.47
N ALA A 134 -7.36 -8.81 2.64
CA ALA A 134 -6.23 -8.51 1.75
C ALA A 134 -4.95 -8.19 2.56
N ALA A 135 -5.07 -7.43 3.66
CA ALA A 135 -3.97 -7.19 4.58
C ALA A 135 -3.45 -8.49 5.21
N ALA A 136 -4.34 -9.39 5.64
CA ALA A 136 -3.95 -10.70 6.19
C ALA A 136 -3.14 -11.54 5.20
N LEU A 137 -3.63 -11.63 3.96
CA LEU A 137 -2.98 -12.39 2.89
C LEU A 137 -1.59 -11.83 2.58
N TRP A 138 -1.50 -10.50 2.42
CA TRP A 138 -0.24 -9.82 2.12
C TRP A 138 0.76 -9.92 3.28
N MET A 139 0.35 -9.62 4.52
CA MET A 139 1.22 -9.73 5.69
C MET A 139 1.66 -11.17 5.92
N GLY A 140 0.76 -12.14 5.78
CA GLY A 140 1.10 -13.55 5.92
C GLY A 140 2.13 -14.03 4.89
N ALA A 141 2.02 -13.55 3.65
CA ALA A 141 2.99 -13.85 2.60
C ALA A 141 4.39 -13.29 2.93
N ARG A 142 4.49 -12.12 3.59
CA ARG A 142 5.77 -11.48 3.93
C ARG A 142 6.37 -11.95 5.26
N LEU A 143 5.56 -11.98 6.31
CA LEU A 143 6.03 -12.17 7.68
C LEU A 143 6.19 -13.64 8.07
N ARG A 144 5.44 -14.55 7.44
CA ARG A 144 5.30 -15.92 7.93
C ARG A 144 6.00 -16.95 7.06
N GLY A 145 6.27 -16.63 5.79
CA GLY A 145 6.91 -17.54 4.82
C GLY A 145 6.12 -18.82 4.50
N ARG A 146 4.97 -19.07 5.13
CA ARG A 146 4.10 -20.23 4.89
C ARG A 146 3.13 -19.91 3.76
N ASP A 147 3.05 -20.80 2.77
CA ASP A 147 2.16 -20.67 1.60
C ASP A 147 2.22 -19.28 0.93
N VAL A 148 3.44 -18.75 0.74
CA VAL A 148 3.64 -17.43 0.14
C VAL A 148 2.94 -17.34 -1.22
N ARG A 149 3.07 -18.37 -2.05
CA ARG A 149 2.45 -18.43 -3.38
C ARG A 149 0.92 -18.44 -3.29
N GLY A 150 0.32 -19.30 -2.46
CA GLY A 150 -1.13 -19.38 -2.32
C GLY A 150 -1.74 -18.10 -1.77
N ARG A 151 -1.06 -17.41 -0.86
CA ARG A 151 -1.51 -16.10 -0.34
C ARG A 151 -1.44 -14.98 -1.37
N ILE A 152 -0.34 -14.89 -2.12
CA ILE A 152 -0.21 -13.91 -3.22
C ILE A 152 -1.30 -14.13 -4.27
N GLU A 153 -1.52 -15.39 -4.63
CA GLU A 153 -2.55 -15.78 -5.59
C GLU A 153 -3.97 -15.41 -5.08
N GLN A 154 -4.25 -15.60 -3.79
CA GLN A 154 -5.53 -15.21 -3.18
C GLN A 154 -5.73 -13.69 -3.15
N VAL A 155 -4.71 -12.90 -2.77
CA VAL A 155 -4.85 -11.44 -2.74
C VAL A 155 -4.97 -10.86 -4.15
N ALA A 156 -4.30 -11.46 -5.14
CA ALA A 156 -4.45 -11.07 -6.54
C ALA A 156 -5.87 -11.32 -7.08
N ARG A 157 -6.47 -12.49 -6.79
CA ARG A 157 -7.88 -12.75 -7.15
C ARG A 157 -8.85 -11.79 -6.46
N LEU A 158 -8.64 -11.54 -5.17
CA LEU A 158 -9.47 -10.60 -4.41
C LEU A 158 -9.42 -9.20 -5.02
N ALA A 159 -8.25 -8.73 -5.43
CA ALA A 159 -8.09 -7.45 -6.13
C ALA A 159 -8.72 -7.43 -7.52
N ALA A 160 -8.60 -8.50 -8.29
CA ALA A 160 -9.18 -8.57 -9.64
C ALA A 160 -10.72 -8.40 -9.66
N SER A 161 -11.40 -8.77 -8.57
CA SER A 161 -12.85 -8.55 -8.40
C SER A 161 -13.22 -7.31 -7.57
N SER A 162 -12.23 -6.53 -7.11
CA SER A 162 -12.46 -5.40 -6.20
C SER A 162 -12.43 -4.06 -6.94
N GLN A 163 -13.27 -3.11 -6.51
CA GLN A 163 -13.19 -1.70 -6.90
C GLN A 163 -12.42 -0.86 -5.88
N ASP A 164 -11.95 -1.47 -4.79
CA ASP A 164 -11.21 -0.78 -3.74
C ASP A 164 -9.74 -0.59 -4.15
N PRO A 165 -9.27 0.67 -4.32
CA PRO A 165 -7.90 0.94 -4.73
C PRO A 165 -6.86 0.47 -3.69
N PHE A 166 -7.20 0.39 -2.40
CA PHE A 166 -6.29 -0.09 -1.36
C PHE A 166 -6.06 -1.60 -1.46
N VAL A 167 -7.12 -2.37 -1.70
CA VAL A 167 -7.02 -3.82 -1.97
C VAL A 167 -6.17 -4.07 -3.21
N TYR A 168 -6.38 -3.26 -4.25
CA TYR A 168 -5.62 -3.36 -5.49
C TYR A 168 -4.13 -3.03 -5.29
N ALA A 169 -3.81 -1.98 -4.52
CA ALA A 169 -2.44 -1.60 -4.19
C ALA A 169 -1.69 -2.71 -3.43
N MET A 170 -2.34 -3.36 -2.44
CA MET A 170 -1.75 -4.50 -1.73
C MET A 170 -1.44 -5.65 -2.66
N ALA A 171 -2.34 -5.97 -3.58
CA ALA A 171 -2.13 -7.06 -4.54
C ALA A 171 -1.00 -6.74 -5.52
N MET A 172 -0.92 -5.50 -6.03
CA MET A 172 0.19 -5.04 -6.85
C MET A 172 1.53 -5.23 -6.12
N GLU A 173 1.62 -4.82 -4.85
CA GLU A 173 2.81 -5.00 -4.01
C GLU A 173 3.12 -6.49 -3.74
N ALA A 174 2.09 -7.33 -3.49
CA ALA A 174 2.27 -8.76 -3.30
C ALA A 174 2.88 -9.46 -4.52
N CYS A 175 2.52 -8.98 -5.72
CA CYS A 175 2.91 -9.55 -7.00
C CYS A 175 4.28 -9.04 -7.50
N LYS A 176 4.86 -7.99 -6.89
CA LYS A 176 6.18 -7.48 -7.29
C LYS A 176 7.28 -8.55 -7.20
N GLY A 177 8.19 -8.56 -8.16
CA GLY A 177 9.33 -9.48 -8.21
C GLY A 177 9.00 -10.91 -8.62
N ARG A 178 7.78 -11.18 -9.11
CA ARG A 178 7.40 -12.50 -9.63
C ARG A 178 7.68 -12.60 -11.12
N SER A 179 8.23 -13.75 -11.53
CA SER A 179 8.46 -14.04 -12.94
C SER A 179 7.14 -14.15 -13.71
N ALA A 180 7.16 -13.84 -15.00
CA ALA A 180 5.98 -14.00 -15.86
C ALA A 180 5.48 -15.47 -15.91
N SER A 181 6.35 -16.47 -15.72
CA SER A 181 5.94 -17.88 -15.64
C SER A 181 5.26 -18.25 -14.32
N ASP A 182 5.51 -17.51 -13.23
CA ASP A 182 4.91 -17.74 -11.90
C ASP A 182 3.65 -16.89 -11.65
N SER A 183 3.19 -16.15 -12.64
CA SER A 183 2.34 -14.96 -12.42
C SER A 183 0.84 -15.22 -12.34
N GLY A 184 0.37 -16.47 -12.27
CA GLY A 184 -0.98 -16.88 -11.86
C GLY A 184 -2.09 -15.83 -12.10
N SER A 185 -2.78 -15.45 -11.02
CA SER A 185 -3.74 -14.33 -10.98
C SER A 185 -3.08 -12.95 -10.97
N CYS A 186 -1.78 -12.84 -10.65
CA CYS A 186 -1.06 -11.57 -10.76
C CYS A 186 -1.08 -10.99 -12.19
N ARG A 187 -1.18 -11.84 -13.24
CA ARG A 187 -1.33 -11.39 -14.64
C ARG A 187 -2.62 -10.63 -14.92
N LEU A 188 -3.63 -10.79 -14.07
CA LEU A 188 -4.90 -10.07 -14.20
C LEU A 188 -4.77 -8.62 -13.70
N LEU A 189 -3.70 -8.31 -12.98
CA LEU A 189 -3.43 -6.99 -12.46
C LEU A 189 -2.54 -6.21 -13.44
N SER A 190 -2.88 -4.94 -13.62
CA SER A 190 -2.09 -3.97 -14.37
C SER A 190 -2.03 -2.64 -13.65
N THR A 191 -0.92 -1.91 -13.84
CA THR A 191 -0.76 -0.55 -13.33
C THR A 191 -1.77 0.41 -13.94
N ALA A 192 -2.12 0.22 -15.22
CA ALA A 192 -3.16 1.00 -15.88
C ALA A 192 -4.54 0.86 -15.22
N GLN A 193 -4.91 -0.33 -14.74
CA GLN A 193 -6.14 -0.51 -13.96
C GLN A 193 -6.03 0.14 -12.57
N TRP A 194 -4.87 0.09 -11.92
CA TRP A 194 -4.67 0.78 -10.64
C TRP A 194 -4.89 2.29 -10.78
N VAL A 195 -4.32 2.90 -11.82
CA VAL A 195 -4.53 4.31 -12.16
C VAL A 195 -6.02 4.63 -12.37
N ARG A 196 -6.80 3.75 -13.00
CA ARG A 196 -8.24 3.94 -13.14
C ARG A 196 -9.01 3.88 -11.82
N LEU A 197 -8.56 3.05 -10.88
CA LEU A 197 -9.18 2.92 -9.56
C LEU A 197 -8.82 4.08 -8.62
N ASP A 198 -7.64 4.68 -8.78
CA ASP A 198 -7.13 5.73 -7.91
C ASP A 198 -6.47 6.89 -8.69
N PRO A 199 -7.21 7.58 -9.58
CA PRO A 199 -6.64 8.56 -10.51
C PRO A 199 -6.12 9.82 -9.81
N ASP A 200 -6.62 10.13 -8.62
CA ASP A 200 -6.22 11.30 -7.84
C ASP A 200 -4.99 11.02 -6.96
N ASN A 201 -4.44 9.81 -6.98
CA ASN A 201 -3.26 9.44 -6.20
C ASN A 201 -2.02 9.35 -7.09
N ALA A 202 -0.94 10.05 -6.71
CA ALA A 202 0.32 10.06 -7.45
C ALA A 202 1.04 8.70 -7.45
N VAL A 203 0.76 7.82 -6.48
CA VAL A 203 1.42 6.50 -6.36
C VAL A 203 1.22 5.60 -7.61
N PRO A 204 0.00 5.28 -8.06
CA PRO A 204 -0.21 4.47 -9.26
C PRO A 204 0.35 5.12 -10.54
N TRP A 205 0.31 6.46 -10.65
CA TRP A 205 0.91 7.17 -11.79
C TRP A 205 2.43 7.04 -11.84
N ARG A 206 3.12 7.14 -10.70
CA ARG A 206 4.57 6.91 -10.63
C ARG A 206 4.94 5.47 -10.95
N ALA A 207 4.12 4.50 -10.52
CA ALA A 207 4.31 3.11 -10.92
C ALA A 207 4.16 2.94 -12.44
N LEU A 208 3.19 3.63 -13.06
CA LEU A 208 3.00 3.58 -14.51
C LEU A 208 4.17 4.22 -15.26
N ALA A 209 4.71 5.32 -14.74
CA ALA A 209 5.90 5.95 -15.29
C ALA A 209 7.13 5.02 -15.23
N ALA A 210 7.33 4.31 -14.12
CA ALA A 210 8.40 3.32 -14.00
C ALA A 210 8.24 2.17 -15.02
N GLU A 211 7.01 1.66 -15.20
CA GLU A 211 6.74 0.62 -16.21
C GLU A 211 6.99 1.10 -17.64
N ALA A 212 6.66 2.36 -17.96
CA ALA A 212 6.95 2.97 -19.26
C ALA A 212 8.45 3.16 -19.49
N ARG A 213 9.19 3.56 -18.44
CA ARG A 213 10.66 3.64 -18.47
C ARG A 213 11.29 2.28 -18.76
N ASP A 214 10.83 1.23 -18.08
CA ASP A 214 11.32 -0.15 -18.27
C ASP A 214 11.08 -0.68 -19.70
N ARG A 215 10.20 -0.03 -20.47
CA ARG A 215 9.89 -0.35 -21.88
C ARG A 215 10.51 0.61 -22.89
N ASP A 216 11.35 1.55 -22.46
CA ASP A 216 11.92 2.61 -23.29
C ASP A 216 10.85 3.48 -23.99
N GLU A 217 9.76 3.79 -23.28
CA GLU A 217 8.64 4.62 -23.78
C GLU A 217 8.64 6.04 -23.15
N PRO A 218 9.54 6.95 -23.57
CA PRO A 218 9.78 8.22 -22.86
C PRO A 218 8.57 9.17 -22.84
N LEU A 219 7.74 9.15 -23.89
CA LEU A 219 6.53 9.97 -23.94
C LEU A 219 5.46 9.45 -22.97
N ALA A 220 5.34 8.13 -22.81
CA ALA A 220 4.41 7.53 -21.86
C ALA A 220 4.88 7.78 -20.42
N GLU A 221 6.19 7.65 -20.17
CA GLU A 221 6.79 8.01 -18.88
C GLU A 221 6.51 9.47 -18.50
N LEU A 222 6.83 10.42 -19.39
CA LEU A 222 6.60 11.85 -19.15
C LEU A 222 5.13 12.15 -18.90
N SER A 223 4.22 11.56 -19.68
CA SER A 223 2.78 11.75 -19.50
C SER A 223 2.31 11.26 -18.13
N ALA A 224 2.74 10.06 -17.71
CA ALA A 224 2.41 9.50 -16.40
C ALA A 224 2.96 10.37 -15.26
N LEU A 225 4.18 10.91 -15.38
CA LEU A 225 4.74 11.84 -14.40
C LEU A 225 3.96 13.16 -14.33
N GLN A 226 3.50 13.71 -15.45
CA GLN A 226 2.64 14.90 -15.47
C GLN A 226 1.26 14.65 -14.83
N PHE A 227 0.73 13.43 -14.90
CA PHE A 227 -0.46 13.08 -14.14
C PHE A 227 -0.17 12.90 -12.65
N ALA A 228 0.97 12.32 -12.29
CA ALA A 228 1.39 12.21 -10.89
C ALA A 228 1.57 13.58 -10.23
N ASP A 229 2.12 14.56 -10.94
CA ASP A 229 2.31 15.94 -10.46
C ASP A 229 0.97 16.67 -10.22
N ARG A 230 -0.06 16.34 -11.01
CA ARG A 230 -1.42 16.92 -10.89
C ARG A 230 -2.33 16.15 -9.93
N ALA A 231 -1.88 15.03 -9.39
CA ALA A 231 -2.68 14.21 -8.49
C ALA A 231 -2.95 14.96 -7.18
N ALA A 232 -4.19 14.88 -6.67
CA ALA A 232 -4.59 15.59 -5.46
C ALA A 232 -3.94 15.05 -4.18
N ARG A 233 -3.46 13.80 -4.20
CA ARG A 233 -2.79 13.14 -3.06
C ARG A 233 -1.62 12.29 -3.52
N SER A 234 -0.67 12.06 -2.62
CA SER A 234 0.36 11.02 -2.74
C SER A 234 0.27 10.13 -1.50
N ASP A 235 -0.66 9.19 -1.52
CA ASP A 235 -0.92 8.31 -0.38
C ASP A 235 -0.37 6.90 -0.64
N VAL A 236 0.65 6.53 0.13
CA VAL A 236 1.20 5.14 0.17
C VAL A 236 0.42 4.26 1.15
N HIS A 237 -0.69 4.77 1.70
CA HIS A 237 -1.55 4.16 2.70
C HIS A 237 -0.86 3.89 4.04
N ALA A 238 0.00 4.83 4.44
CA ALA A 238 0.65 4.77 5.75
C ALA A 238 -0.38 4.87 6.90
N GLY A 239 -0.13 4.17 7.99
CA GLY A 239 -0.98 3.96 9.16
C GLY A 239 -2.13 2.98 8.96
N ARG A 240 -2.38 2.49 7.74
CA ARG A 240 -3.63 1.77 7.43
C ARG A 240 -3.59 0.30 7.86
N LEU A 241 -2.44 -0.35 7.74
CA LEU A 241 -2.27 -1.74 8.16
C LEU A 241 -2.49 -1.96 9.67
N PRO A 242 -1.86 -1.20 10.59
CA PRO A 242 -2.11 -1.36 12.02
C PRO A 242 -3.58 -1.07 12.37
N LEU A 243 -4.27 -0.17 11.67
CA LEU A 243 -5.71 0.06 11.87
C LEU A 243 -6.56 -1.14 11.44
N LEU A 244 -6.20 -1.85 10.38
CA LEU A 244 -6.90 -3.08 9.95
C LEU A 244 -6.64 -4.25 10.91
N VAL A 245 -5.43 -4.35 11.46
CA VAL A 245 -5.11 -5.29 12.54
C VAL A 245 -5.97 -4.99 13.77
N GLU A 246 -5.98 -3.74 14.22
CA GLU A 246 -6.79 -3.28 15.36
C GLU A 246 -8.28 -3.62 15.16
N LYS A 247 -8.81 -3.33 13.96
CA LYS A 247 -10.19 -3.62 13.59
C LYS A 247 -10.52 -5.12 13.68
N ALA A 248 -9.63 -5.99 13.20
CA ALA A 248 -9.86 -7.43 13.19
C ALA A 248 -9.77 -8.06 14.59
N MET A 249 -8.87 -7.56 15.44
CA MET A 249 -8.69 -8.08 16.79
C MET A 249 -9.82 -7.68 17.74
N GLY A 250 -10.45 -6.54 17.50
CA GLY A 250 -11.50 -6.01 18.35
C GLY A 250 -11.02 -5.71 19.79
N PRO A 251 -11.94 -5.39 20.70
CA PRO A 251 -11.58 -5.00 22.07
C PRO A 251 -11.18 -6.17 22.97
N GLN A 252 -11.47 -7.42 22.58
CA GLN A 252 -11.35 -8.60 23.45
C GLN A 252 -9.99 -9.31 23.40
N GLY A 253 -9.09 -8.92 22.49
CA GLY A 253 -7.77 -9.52 22.39
C GLY A 253 -6.93 -9.27 23.65
N ALA A 254 -6.20 -10.30 24.10
CA ALA A 254 -5.22 -10.14 25.17
C ALA A 254 -4.21 -9.04 24.80
N SER A 255 -3.88 -8.16 25.76
CA SER A 255 -3.04 -6.96 25.51
C SER A 255 -1.73 -7.30 24.80
N LEU A 256 -1.06 -8.41 25.19
CA LEU A 256 0.17 -8.88 24.53
C LEU A 256 -0.03 -9.17 23.06
N GLN A 257 -1.04 -9.99 22.76
CA GLN A 257 -1.30 -10.45 21.40
C GLN A 257 -1.62 -9.26 20.50
N ARG A 258 -2.38 -8.29 21.03
CA ARG A 258 -2.69 -7.05 20.34
C ARG A 258 -1.45 -6.22 20.07
N THR A 259 -0.60 -5.99 21.06
CA THR A 259 0.66 -5.25 20.88
C THR A 259 1.57 -5.91 19.84
N LEU A 260 1.71 -7.24 19.89
CA LEU A 260 2.52 -8.00 18.94
C LEU A 260 1.96 -7.93 17.51
N ALA A 261 0.64 -8.08 17.36
CA ALA A 261 -0.04 -7.98 16.08
C ALA A 261 0.08 -6.57 15.48
N LEU A 262 -0.14 -5.52 16.29
CA LEU A 262 0.03 -4.13 15.86
C LEU A 262 1.47 -3.85 15.45
N SER A 263 2.45 -4.31 16.23
CA SER A 263 3.87 -4.18 15.88
C SER A 263 4.17 -4.86 14.54
N ALA A 264 3.60 -6.03 14.27
CA ALA A 264 3.75 -6.72 13.00
C ALA A 264 3.11 -5.94 11.83
N GLY A 265 1.94 -5.33 12.06
CA GLY A 265 1.30 -4.43 11.10
C GLY A 265 2.18 -3.22 10.75
N TRP A 266 2.76 -2.56 11.75
CA TRP A 266 3.71 -1.46 11.56
C TRP A 266 4.98 -1.90 10.81
N SER A 267 5.57 -3.04 11.17
CA SER A 267 6.77 -3.54 10.49
C SER A 267 6.49 -3.87 9.02
N ALA A 268 5.34 -4.47 8.73
CA ALA A 268 4.96 -4.75 7.36
C ALA A 268 4.75 -3.44 6.57
N GLU A 269 4.05 -2.47 7.15
CA GLU A 269 3.84 -1.16 6.53
C GLU A 269 5.14 -0.40 6.26
N ALA A 270 6.12 -0.44 7.16
CA ALA A 270 7.42 0.19 6.95
C ALA A 270 8.10 -0.34 5.69
N VAL A 271 7.99 -1.64 5.42
CA VAL A 271 8.50 -2.26 4.19
C VAL A 271 7.73 -1.79 2.95
N TRP A 272 6.41 -1.67 3.04
CA TRP A 272 5.59 -1.09 1.96
C TRP A 272 6.02 0.35 1.67
N ALA A 273 6.05 1.20 2.70
CA ALA A 273 6.39 2.61 2.55
C ALA A 273 7.79 2.77 1.95
N ALA A 274 8.77 1.95 2.37
CA ALA A 274 10.12 1.94 1.80
C ALA A 274 10.14 1.55 0.31
N SER A 275 9.28 0.64 -0.15
CA SER A 275 9.22 0.25 -1.56
C SER A 275 8.57 1.30 -2.48
N HIS A 276 7.95 2.33 -1.90
CA HIS A 276 7.28 3.41 -2.65
C HIS A 276 7.83 4.81 -2.38
N GLY A 277 8.62 5.00 -1.31
CA GLY A 277 9.26 6.25 -0.93
C GLY A 277 10.69 6.34 -1.47
N GLN A 278 10.85 6.77 -2.73
CA GLN A 278 12.14 6.75 -3.43
C GLN A 278 13.25 7.73 -2.94
N PRO A 279 13.06 8.69 -2.00
CA PRO A 279 14.22 9.37 -1.40
C PRO A 279 14.37 9.24 0.13
N ALA A 280 13.43 8.62 0.86
CA ALA A 280 13.49 8.63 2.33
C ALA A 280 14.41 7.54 2.91
N VAL A 281 14.68 6.48 2.16
CA VAL A 281 15.43 5.31 2.64
C VAL A 281 16.93 5.62 2.76
N ASP A 282 17.48 6.51 1.92
CA ASP A 282 18.87 6.95 2.03
C ASP A 282 19.16 7.61 3.38
N ILE A 283 18.21 8.39 3.93
CA ILE A 283 18.36 9.07 5.22
C ILE A 283 18.33 8.07 6.39
N VAL A 284 17.52 7.01 6.31
CA VAL A 284 17.42 6.00 7.38
C VAL A 284 18.61 5.03 7.33
N GLY A 285 19.09 4.69 6.14
CA GLY A 285 20.33 3.91 5.97
C GLY A 285 21.53 4.63 6.57
N GLU A 286 21.63 5.95 6.38
CA GLU A 286 22.69 6.77 6.95
C GLU A 286 22.63 6.84 8.50
N LEU A 287 21.43 6.85 9.08
CA LEU A 287 21.24 6.86 10.55
C LEU A 287 21.49 5.48 11.20
N ALA A 288 21.15 4.39 10.52
CA ALA A 288 21.45 3.03 10.99
C ALA A 288 22.95 2.73 10.95
N GLN A 289 23.67 3.26 9.96
CA GLN A 289 25.13 3.15 9.88
C GLN A 289 25.87 3.97 10.94
N GLN A 290 25.25 5.02 11.48
CA GLN A 290 25.83 5.86 12.55
C GLN A 290 25.79 5.23 13.95
N GLY A 291 25.33 3.98 14.10
CA GLY A 291 25.33 3.29 15.39
C GLY A 291 24.46 3.98 16.45
N ALA A 292 23.38 4.64 16.02
CA ALA A 292 22.49 5.34 16.94
C ALA A 292 21.89 4.36 17.96
N ASP A 293 22.17 4.60 19.23
CA ASP A 293 21.58 3.88 20.36
C ASP A 293 20.05 3.89 20.25
N LEU A 294 19.42 2.72 20.10
CA LEU A 294 17.97 2.57 19.95
C LEU A 294 17.23 2.61 21.30
N SER A 295 17.70 3.42 22.24
CA SER A 295 16.99 3.66 23.49
C SER A 295 15.62 4.31 23.22
N CYS A 296 14.66 4.10 24.13
CA CYS A 296 13.29 4.64 23.99
C CYS A 296 13.29 6.17 23.75
N ASP A 297 14.24 6.89 24.36
CA ASP A 297 14.40 8.34 24.19
C ASP A 297 14.85 8.74 22.79
N ASN A 298 15.60 7.88 22.10
CA ASN A 298 16.03 8.11 20.72
C ASN A 298 14.95 7.76 19.71
N VAL A 299 14.17 6.69 19.94
CA VAL A 299 12.99 6.35 19.11
C VAL A 299 11.97 7.48 19.16
N ASP A 300 11.66 8.00 20.35
CA ASP A 300 10.73 9.11 20.54
C ASP A 300 11.24 10.42 19.90
N ARG A 301 12.55 10.70 19.96
CA ARG A 301 13.16 11.83 19.22
C ARG A 301 13.07 11.66 17.70
N MET A 302 13.31 10.45 17.19
CA MET A 302 13.18 10.15 15.76
C MET A 302 11.74 10.33 15.28
N GLN A 303 10.76 9.81 16.03
CA GLN A 303 9.34 9.95 15.70
C GLN A 303 8.92 11.42 15.65
N ARG A 304 9.35 12.24 16.63
CA ARG A 304 9.12 13.71 16.62
C ARG A 304 9.81 14.44 15.47
N ARG A 305 10.97 13.96 15.00
CA ARG A 305 11.66 14.53 13.85
C ARG A 305 10.93 14.18 12.56
N TRP A 306 10.49 12.93 12.42
CA TRP A 306 9.76 12.45 11.24
C TRP A 306 8.42 13.19 11.05
N ILE A 307 7.63 13.35 12.12
CA ILE A 307 6.37 14.13 12.09
C ILE A 307 6.59 15.58 11.63
N ARG A 308 7.75 16.18 11.93
CA ARG A 308 8.08 17.55 11.48
C ARG A 308 8.45 17.62 10.00
N VAL A 309 9.05 16.57 9.45
CA VAL A 309 9.44 16.50 8.04
C VAL A 309 8.22 16.23 7.15
N THR A 310 7.32 15.34 7.57
CA THR A 310 6.15 14.94 6.77
C THR A 310 4.98 15.93 6.79
N ARG A 311 5.03 16.96 7.64
CA ARG A 311 4.03 18.06 7.70
C ARG A 311 4.40 19.28 6.85
N ARG A 312 5.53 19.26 6.15
CA ARG A 312 5.91 20.28 5.16
C ARG A 312 5.58 19.76 3.78
#